data_AF-A0A800IT01-F1
#
_entry.id   AF-A0A800IT01-F1
#
_cell.length_a   1.000
_cell.length_b   1.000
_cell.length_c   1.000
_cell.angle_alpha   90.00
_cell.angle_beta   90.00
_cell.angle_gamma   90.00
#
_symmetry.space_group_name_H-M   'P 1'
#
loop_
_entity.id
_entity.type
_entity.pdbx_description
1 polymer ?
#
loop_
_entity_poly.entity_id
_entity_poly.type
_entity_poly.pdbx_seq_one_letter_code
_entity_poly.pdbx_strand_id
1 'polypeptide(L)'
;MKKRHLLFIYFFTFLAADIGHLNSIYEGVAGDIPVRVIVKTPGVVPGLADINIRVFSDKVHKVTARPIYWHAGEKGAPPADIAYPVKGENNLYSTQLWLMNFGSYNVQVKLFSGNEVFEVNVPANSLALDIKQMEGSLEIILLVLMLLLIFGAVNIITISYRESTIHPDDALPTERVKKSRYVMAVSFVLVLGIIYSGYKWWEDVENLYADNLFQSLQTEVEIVNIKNRDILKVTITDPAISEGRMPEIIPDHGKIMHMYLIKDDLSVLSHIHPSRSIENNNVFEVLMPPVPIGNYSAYMDITYESGLTETIQKTIEYLSQAEVAKNGKVPIRDPDDSWTHAKMQHKIIWLNRKAEYLSEEEINLEFQTFNSKMVSTKLEPYIQMGGHGALISPENNVFIHFHPIGTISMASQQIF
;
A
#
# COMPACT_ATOMS: atom_id res chain seq x y z
N MET A 1 31.11 1.76 47.46
CA MET A 1 30.06 0.98 46.76
C MET A 1 29.04 1.93 46.14
N LYS A 2 29.18 2.26 44.85
CA LYS A 2 28.16 3.00 44.10
C LYS A 2 27.56 2.04 43.07
N LYS A 3 26.29 1.66 43.26
CA LYS A 3 25.52 0.84 42.34
C LYS A 3 25.27 1.65 41.06
N ARG A 4 25.80 1.20 39.92
CA ARG A 4 25.34 1.64 38.60
C ARG A 4 24.08 0.83 38.29
N HIS A 5 22.95 1.52 38.19
CA HIS A 5 21.74 0.94 37.61
C HIS A 5 21.91 0.99 36.09
N LEU A 6 22.04 -0.19 35.46
CA LEU A 6 21.87 -0.32 34.01
C LEU A 6 20.37 -0.19 33.73
N LEU A 7 19.97 0.86 33.02
CA LEU A 7 18.64 0.99 32.46
C LEU A 7 18.62 0.14 31.17
N PHE A 8 17.98 -1.02 31.21
CA PHE A 8 17.68 -1.79 30.00
C PHE A 8 16.51 -1.10 29.29
N ILE A 9 16.80 -0.41 28.18
CA ILE A 9 15.77 0.07 27.26
C ILE A 9 15.39 -1.14 26.40
N TYR A 10 14.22 -1.70 26.67
CA TYR A 10 13.59 -2.65 25.77
C TYR A 10 13.12 -1.88 24.54
N PHE A 11 13.80 -2.07 23.41
CA PHE A 11 13.25 -1.74 22.10
C PHE A 11 12.09 -2.70 21.84
N PHE A 12 10.86 -2.27 22.08
CA PHE A 12 9.71 -2.89 21.47
C PHE A 12 9.71 -2.50 19.99
N THR A 13 10.12 -3.43 19.13
CA THR A 13 9.76 -3.37 17.71
C THR A 13 8.26 -3.57 17.62
N PHE A 14 7.50 -2.49 17.47
CA PHE A 14 6.15 -2.61 16.96
C PHE A 14 6.28 -3.12 15.52
N LEU A 15 5.95 -4.40 15.30
CA LEU A 15 5.74 -4.89 13.94
C LEU A 15 4.61 -4.05 13.37
N ALA A 16 4.93 -3.28 12.33
CA ALA A 16 3.91 -2.55 11.57
C ALA A 16 2.92 -3.59 11.03
N ALA A 17 1.63 -3.35 11.23
CA ALA A 17 0.60 -4.13 10.59
C ALA A 17 0.69 -3.90 9.07
N ASP A 18 0.70 -4.98 8.28
CA ASP A 18 0.73 -4.92 6.82
C ASP A 18 -0.47 -5.68 6.28
N ILE A 19 -1.60 -4.98 6.23
CA ILE A 19 -2.86 -5.50 5.71
C ILE A 19 -3.01 -4.99 4.28
N GLY A 20 -3.10 -5.90 3.31
CA GLY A 20 -3.28 -5.55 1.90
C GLY A 20 -1.99 -5.27 1.12
N HIS A 21 -0.82 -5.41 1.77
CA HIS A 21 0.55 -5.38 1.21
C HIS A 21 0.87 -4.26 0.21
N LEU A 22 1.81 -3.38 0.59
CA LEU A 22 2.26 -2.26 -0.25
C LEU A 22 2.83 -2.64 -1.62
N ASN A 23 3.35 -3.85 -1.79
CA ASN A 23 4.01 -4.25 -3.03
C ASN A 23 3.09 -5.05 -3.95
N SER A 24 3.16 -4.75 -5.24
CA SER A 24 2.43 -5.48 -6.27
C SER A 24 3.37 -6.47 -6.94
N ILE A 25 3.01 -7.75 -6.90
CA ILE A 25 3.77 -8.84 -7.52
C ILE A 25 2.94 -9.39 -8.67
N TYR A 26 3.53 -9.43 -9.85
CA TYR A 26 2.98 -10.09 -11.02
C TYR A 26 3.92 -11.21 -11.46
N GLU A 27 3.37 -12.41 -11.70
CA GLU A 27 4.05 -13.53 -12.32
C GLU A 27 3.19 -14.08 -13.46
N GLY A 28 3.70 -14.01 -14.69
CA GLY A 28 2.92 -14.36 -15.86
C GLY A 28 3.72 -14.22 -17.13
N VAL A 29 3.08 -13.75 -18.20
CA VAL A 29 3.71 -13.61 -19.52
C VAL A 29 3.49 -12.21 -20.09
N ALA A 30 4.55 -11.66 -20.66
CA ALA A 30 4.46 -10.54 -21.61
C ALA A 30 4.49 -11.14 -23.01
N GLY A 31 3.32 -11.29 -23.63
CA GLY A 31 3.17 -12.09 -24.86
C GLY A 31 3.56 -13.56 -24.65
N ASP A 32 4.69 -13.99 -25.22
CA ASP A 32 5.22 -15.35 -25.08
C ASP A 32 6.42 -15.44 -24.10
N ILE A 33 6.84 -14.32 -23.51
CA ILE A 33 7.98 -14.25 -22.61
C ILE A 33 7.50 -14.31 -21.15
N PRO A 34 7.84 -15.36 -20.39
CA PRO A 34 7.52 -15.39 -18.96
C PRO A 34 8.31 -14.31 -18.23
N VAL A 35 7.62 -13.61 -17.32
CA VAL A 35 8.16 -12.48 -16.58
C VAL A 35 7.61 -12.46 -15.15
N ARG A 36 8.45 -12.03 -14.22
CA ARG A 36 8.03 -11.63 -12.88
C ARG A 36 8.35 -10.15 -12.67
N VAL A 37 7.36 -9.38 -12.25
CA VAL A 37 7.50 -7.96 -11.95
C VAL A 37 7.12 -7.72 -10.49
N ILE A 38 7.98 -7.02 -9.76
CA ILE A 38 7.73 -6.61 -8.38
C ILE A 38 7.79 -5.09 -8.34
N VAL A 39 6.69 -4.46 -8.00
CA VAL A 39 6.56 -3.02 -7.77
C VAL A 39 6.58 -2.78 -6.27
N LYS A 40 7.69 -2.25 -5.73
CA LYS A 40 7.79 -1.88 -4.32
C LYS A 40 7.46 -0.41 -4.16
N THR A 41 6.39 -0.11 -3.43
CA THR A 41 5.94 1.28 -3.23
C THR A 41 6.48 1.81 -1.89
N PRO A 42 6.81 3.12 -1.79
CA PRO A 42 7.49 3.66 -0.61
C PRO A 42 6.55 3.99 0.57
N GLY A 43 5.24 3.80 0.41
CA GLY A 43 4.23 4.14 1.42
C GLY A 43 4.05 5.66 1.65
N VAL A 44 4.59 6.50 0.78
CA VAL A 44 4.45 7.97 0.79
C VAL A 44 4.15 8.50 -0.60
N VAL A 45 3.49 9.66 -0.68
CA VAL A 45 3.12 10.31 -1.95
C VAL A 45 3.49 11.79 -1.90
N PRO A 46 4.21 12.34 -2.89
CA PRO A 46 4.86 11.63 -4.00
C PRO A 46 5.98 10.72 -3.47
N GLY A 47 6.22 9.62 -4.17
CA GLY A 47 7.19 8.62 -3.75
C GLY A 47 7.91 7.94 -4.91
N LEU A 48 9.13 7.50 -4.67
CA LEU A 48 9.93 6.73 -5.63
C LEU A 48 9.71 5.24 -5.41
N ALA A 49 9.13 4.55 -6.39
CA ALA A 49 8.88 3.11 -6.34
C ALA A 49 10.00 2.33 -7.04
N ASP A 50 10.45 1.24 -6.42
CA ASP A 50 11.44 0.34 -7.00
C ASP A 50 10.76 -0.74 -7.85
N ILE A 51 11.15 -0.86 -9.11
CA ILE A 51 10.58 -1.83 -10.06
C ILE A 51 11.63 -2.88 -10.37
N ASN A 52 11.38 -4.13 -9.99
CA ASN A 52 12.25 -5.26 -10.28
C ASN A 52 11.58 -6.19 -11.28
N ILE A 53 12.25 -6.43 -12.41
CA ILE A 53 11.70 -7.14 -13.57
C ILE A 53 12.63 -8.31 -13.88
N ARG A 54 12.17 -9.53 -13.61
CA ARG A 54 12.88 -10.75 -13.96
C ARG A 54 12.27 -11.35 -15.22
N VAL A 55 13.12 -11.57 -16.21
CA VAL A 55 12.74 -12.07 -17.52
C VAL A 55 13.25 -13.50 -17.65
N PHE A 56 12.38 -14.45 -17.97
CA PHE A 56 12.77 -15.85 -18.13
C PHE A 56 13.05 -16.17 -19.61
N SER A 57 13.86 -15.32 -20.26
CA SER A 57 14.27 -15.45 -21.66
C SER A 57 15.56 -14.67 -21.93
N ASP A 58 16.49 -15.29 -22.66
CA ASP A 58 17.76 -14.66 -23.04
C ASP A 58 17.64 -13.78 -24.30
N LYS A 59 16.44 -13.70 -24.90
CA LYS A 59 16.22 -12.95 -26.15
C LYS A 59 15.95 -11.45 -25.92
N VAL A 60 15.77 -11.03 -24.66
CA VAL A 60 15.42 -9.64 -24.32
C VAL A 60 16.71 -8.83 -24.16
N HIS A 61 16.82 -7.74 -24.92
CA HIS A 61 18.02 -6.90 -24.95
C HIS A 61 17.78 -5.50 -24.36
N LYS A 62 16.52 -5.11 -24.19
CA LYS A 62 16.14 -3.87 -23.52
C LYS A 62 14.83 -4.06 -22.77
N VAL A 63 14.74 -3.46 -21.59
CA VAL A 63 13.54 -3.41 -20.75
C VAL A 63 13.27 -1.95 -20.40
N THR A 64 12.02 -1.53 -20.49
CA THR A 64 11.59 -0.21 -20.01
C THR A 64 10.37 -0.33 -19.12
N ALA A 65 10.22 0.59 -18.18
CA ALA A 65 9.02 0.70 -17.35
C ALA A 65 8.51 2.14 -17.35
N ARG A 66 7.19 2.34 -17.27
CA ARG A 66 6.59 3.67 -17.09
C ARG A 66 5.39 3.62 -16.15
N PRO A 67 5.20 4.63 -15.29
CA PRO A 67 4.02 4.74 -14.45
C PRO A 67 2.91 5.46 -15.21
N ILE A 68 1.77 4.79 -15.43
CA ILE A 68 0.57 5.38 -16.03
C ILE A 68 -0.47 5.59 -14.93
N TYR A 69 -0.74 6.86 -14.60
CA TYR A 69 -1.79 7.19 -13.63
C TYR A 69 -3.17 6.96 -14.26
N TRP A 70 -4.07 6.30 -13.52
CA TRP A 70 -5.39 5.89 -14.02
C TRP A 70 -6.18 7.01 -14.70
N HIS A 71 -6.15 8.22 -14.13
CA HIS A 71 -6.90 9.36 -14.66
C HIS A 71 -6.21 10.03 -15.86
N ALA A 72 -4.89 9.95 -15.95
CA ALA A 72 -4.10 10.62 -16.99
C ALA A 72 -3.99 9.78 -18.26
N GLY A 73 -4.03 8.44 -18.12
CA GLY A 73 -3.82 7.49 -19.20
C GLY A 73 -2.42 7.59 -19.82
N GLU A 74 -2.19 6.83 -20.90
CA GLU A 74 -0.89 6.77 -21.56
C GLU A 74 -0.38 8.13 -22.06
N LYS A 75 -1.28 8.98 -22.57
CA LYS A 75 -0.90 10.30 -23.13
C LYS A 75 -0.42 11.28 -22.06
N GLY A 76 -0.92 11.14 -20.83
CA GLY A 76 -0.50 11.95 -19.69
C GLY A 76 0.64 11.34 -18.88
N ALA A 77 1.11 10.14 -19.23
CA ALA A 77 2.20 9.47 -18.55
C ALA A 77 3.56 10.07 -18.97
N PRO A 78 4.56 10.08 -18.07
CA PRO A 78 5.92 10.45 -18.42
C PRO A 78 6.52 9.45 -19.44
N PRO A 79 7.62 9.82 -20.13
CA PRO A 79 8.40 8.88 -20.92
C PRO A 79 8.82 7.64 -20.11
N ALA A 80 9.02 6.52 -20.79
CA ALA A 80 9.46 5.30 -20.14
C ALA A 80 10.94 5.36 -19.74
N ASP A 81 11.23 4.91 -18.53
CA ASP A 81 12.58 4.78 -18.01
C ASP A 81 13.17 3.43 -18.42
N ILE A 82 14.48 3.40 -18.65
CA ILE A 82 15.20 2.17 -18.95
C ILE A 82 15.40 1.40 -17.64
N ALA A 83 15.08 0.10 -17.65
CA ALA A 83 15.47 -0.80 -16.59
C ALA A 83 16.82 -1.44 -16.92
N TYR A 84 17.78 -1.28 -16.01
CA TYR A 84 19.15 -1.72 -16.21
C TYR A 84 19.36 -3.11 -15.61
N PRO A 85 20.19 -3.97 -16.24
CA PRO A 85 20.54 -5.26 -15.67
C PRO A 85 21.15 -5.11 -14.27
N VAL A 86 20.70 -5.94 -13.33
CA VAL A 86 21.24 -5.98 -11.97
C VAL A 86 22.56 -6.77 -11.95
N LYS A 87 23.60 -6.15 -11.40
CA LYS A 87 24.94 -6.75 -11.38
C LYS A 87 24.97 -8.03 -10.54
N GLY A 88 25.45 -9.12 -11.13
CA GLY A 88 25.57 -10.43 -10.46
C GLY A 88 24.35 -11.32 -10.61
N GLU A 89 23.28 -10.80 -11.23
CA GLU A 89 22.03 -11.52 -11.46
C GLU A 89 21.84 -11.80 -12.95
N ASN A 90 21.19 -12.92 -13.28
CA ASN A 90 20.86 -13.27 -14.65
C ASN A 90 19.43 -12.81 -14.98
N ASN A 91 19.27 -12.06 -16.06
CA ASN A 91 17.99 -11.60 -16.60
C ASN A 91 17.09 -10.87 -15.57
N LEU A 92 17.71 -10.23 -14.57
CA LEU A 92 17.03 -9.31 -13.65
C LEU A 92 17.37 -7.87 -14.05
N TYR A 93 16.33 -7.06 -14.18
CA TYR A 93 16.43 -5.64 -14.51
C TYR A 93 15.77 -4.82 -13.40
N SER A 94 16.28 -3.62 -13.16
CA SER A 94 15.73 -2.72 -12.15
C SER A 94 15.70 -1.27 -12.63
N THR A 95 14.66 -0.55 -12.20
CA THR A 95 14.53 0.90 -12.35
C THR A 95 13.68 1.48 -11.23
N GLN A 96 13.61 2.81 -11.16
CA GLN A 96 12.84 3.53 -10.16
C GLN A 96 11.87 4.48 -10.84
N LEU A 97 10.61 4.48 -10.41
CA LEU A 97 9.56 5.31 -11.02
C LEU A 97 8.93 6.23 -9.97
N TRP A 98 8.79 7.52 -10.30
CA TRP A 98 8.07 8.46 -9.46
C TRP A 98 6.56 8.25 -9.56
N LEU A 99 5.92 7.97 -8.43
CA LEU A 99 4.47 7.97 -8.25
C LEU A 99 4.07 9.30 -7.62
N MET A 100 3.59 10.23 -8.45
CA MET A 100 3.43 11.63 -8.06
C MET A 100 2.11 11.94 -7.33
N ASN A 101 1.08 11.11 -7.51
CA ASN A 101 -0.27 11.34 -7.00
C ASN A 101 -0.78 10.13 -6.22
N PHE A 102 -1.76 10.37 -5.36
CA PHE A 102 -2.47 9.31 -4.67
C PHE A 102 -3.39 8.54 -5.65
N GLY A 103 -3.51 7.23 -5.48
CA GLY A 103 -4.44 6.38 -6.22
C GLY A 103 -3.75 5.23 -6.94
N SER A 104 -4.34 4.76 -8.03
CA SER A 104 -3.87 3.61 -8.80
C SER A 104 -2.97 4.01 -9.97
N TYR A 105 -1.97 3.18 -10.22
CA TYR A 105 -1.05 3.27 -11.35
C TYR A 105 -0.97 1.94 -12.06
N ASN A 106 -0.81 1.98 -13.38
CA ASN A 106 -0.28 0.87 -14.14
C ASN A 106 1.21 1.08 -14.39
N VAL A 107 2.03 0.20 -13.83
CA VAL A 107 3.43 0.07 -14.22
C VAL A 107 3.48 -0.75 -15.49
N GLN A 108 3.52 -0.06 -16.63
CA GLN A 108 3.66 -0.72 -17.92
C GLN A 108 5.12 -1.10 -18.14
N VAL A 109 5.37 -2.40 -18.32
CA VAL A 109 6.68 -2.94 -18.65
C VAL A 109 6.71 -3.36 -20.12
N LYS A 110 7.74 -2.92 -20.84
CA LYS A 110 8.01 -3.31 -22.23
C LYS A 110 9.34 -4.04 -22.34
N LEU A 111 9.30 -5.23 -22.94
CA LEU A 111 10.44 -6.08 -23.25
C LEU A 111 10.71 -6.01 -24.74
N PHE A 112 11.93 -5.63 -25.12
CA PHE A 112 12.35 -5.55 -26.51
C PHE A 112 13.17 -6.80 -26.87
N SER A 113 12.73 -7.55 -27.87
CA SER A 113 13.39 -8.76 -28.35
C SER A 113 13.48 -8.74 -29.87
N GLY A 114 14.67 -8.50 -30.42
CA GLY A 114 14.84 -8.22 -31.84
C GLY A 114 13.99 -7.03 -32.29
N ASN A 115 13.06 -7.27 -33.20
CA ASN A 115 12.11 -6.26 -33.71
C ASN A 115 10.75 -6.30 -33.00
N GLU A 116 10.55 -7.23 -32.06
CA GLU A 116 9.29 -7.41 -31.34
C GLU A 116 9.33 -6.70 -29.99
N VAL A 117 8.18 -6.19 -29.59
CA VAL A 117 7.97 -5.55 -28.29
C VAL A 117 6.85 -6.28 -27.59
N PHE A 118 7.16 -6.84 -26.44
CA PHE A 118 6.21 -7.51 -25.56
C PHE A 118 5.88 -6.59 -24.40
N GLU A 119 4.61 -6.56 -24.02
CA GLU A 119 4.10 -5.64 -23.01
C GLU A 119 3.36 -6.39 -21.92
N VAL A 120 3.48 -5.90 -20.69
CA VAL A 120 2.63 -6.31 -19.58
C VAL A 120 2.32 -5.12 -18.69
N ASN A 121 1.06 -5.06 -18.24
CA ASN A 121 0.55 -4.04 -17.33
C ASN A 121 0.54 -4.61 -15.91
N VAL A 122 1.15 -3.90 -14.96
CA VAL A 122 1.23 -4.32 -13.56
C VAL A 122 0.62 -3.22 -12.70
N PRO A 123 -0.64 -3.39 -12.25
CA PRO A 123 -1.28 -2.38 -11.42
C PRO A 123 -0.60 -2.29 -10.05
N ALA A 124 -0.54 -1.08 -9.51
CA ALA A 124 0.02 -0.78 -8.20
C ALA A 124 -0.71 0.40 -7.55
N ASN A 125 -0.83 0.34 -6.22
CA ASN A 125 -1.42 1.41 -5.43
C ASN A 125 -0.34 2.40 -4.97
N SER A 126 -0.59 3.70 -5.12
CA SER A 126 0.19 4.78 -4.54
C SER A 126 -0.58 5.38 -3.36
N LEU A 127 -0.24 4.93 -2.16
CA LEU A 127 -0.92 5.30 -0.91
C LEU A 127 0.04 6.06 0.01
N ALA A 128 -0.48 7.11 0.66
CA ALA A 128 0.22 7.83 1.72
C ALA A 128 -0.13 7.18 3.07
N LEU A 129 0.70 6.24 3.54
CA LEU A 129 0.47 5.51 4.79
C LEU A 129 1.23 6.07 5.99
N ASP A 130 2.30 6.81 5.73
CA ASP A 130 3.23 7.27 6.77
C ASP A 130 3.81 8.65 6.43
N ILE A 131 4.34 9.32 7.44
CA ILE A 131 5.12 10.56 7.31
C ILE A 131 6.57 10.24 7.65
N LYS A 132 7.44 10.23 6.65
CA LYS A 132 8.86 9.96 6.87
C LYS A 132 9.52 11.14 7.56
N GLN A 133 10.13 10.87 8.71
CA GLN A 133 10.95 11.86 9.40
C GLN A 133 12.24 12.13 8.63
N MET A 134 12.68 13.38 8.66
CA MET A 134 13.97 13.78 8.12
C MET A 134 15.10 13.07 8.87
N GLU A 135 16.13 12.65 8.14
CA GLU A 135 17.33 12.11 8.78
C GLU A 135 17.96 13.19 9.67
N GLY A 136 18.26 12.86 10.93
CA GLY A 136 18.78 13.84 11.89
C GLY A 136 20.11 14.49 11.46
N SER A 137 20.92 13.81 10.66
CA SER A 137 22.14 14.39 10.09
C SER A 137 21.82 15.53 9.10
N LEU A 138 20.82 15.32 8.24
CA LEU A 138 20.33 16.32 7.29
C LEU A 138 19.66 17.48 8.01
N GLU A 139 18.88 17.21 9.05
CA GLU A 139 18.27 18.25 9.90
C GLU A 139 19.33 19.19 10.46
N ILE A 140 20.43 18.66 11.02
CA ILE A 140 21.54 19.45 11.56
C ILE A 140 22.21 20.28 10.46
N ILE A 141 22.48 19.68 9.30
CA ILE A 141 23.10 20.39 8.16
C ILE A 141 22.21 21.57 7.73
N LEU A 142 20.91 21.33 7.57
CA LEU A 142 19.96 22.36 7.18
C LEU A 142 19.81 23.46 8.25
N LEU A 143 19.84 23.10 9.53
CA LEU A 143 19.84 24.08 10.63
C LEU A 143 21.07 24.99 10.57
N VAL A 144 22.26 24.42 10.35
CA VAL A 144 23.51 25.20 10.23
C VAL A 144 23.47 26.12 9.01
N LEU A 145 22.99 25.62 7.87
CA LEU A 145 22.82 26.44 6.65
C LEU A 145 21.79 27.56 6.87
N MET A 146 20.68 27.27 7.53
CA MET A 146 19.67 28.28 7.88
C MET A 146 20.26 29.37 8.77
N LEU A 147 21.03 29.00 9.81
CA LEU A 147 21.72 29.97 10.66
C LEU A 147 22.71 30.82 9.85
N LEU A 148 23.49 30.21 8.97
CA LEU A 148 24.41 30.92 8.08
C LEU A 148 23.66 31.92 7.18
N LEU A 149 22.51 31.53 6.63
CA LEU A 149 21.67 32.41 5.81
C LEU A 149 21.08 33.56 6.63
N ILE A 150 20.60 33.30 7.85
CA ILE A 150 20.09 34.35 8.76
C ILE A 150 21.19 35.38 9.05
N PHE A 151 22.35 34.93 9.53
CA PHE A 151 23.44 35.83 9.87
C PHE A 151 24.00 36.53 8.63
N GLY A 152 24.11 35.81 7.51
CA GLY A 152 24.54 36.37 6.23
C GLY A 152 23.60 37.48 5.74
N ALA A 153 22.29 37.23 5.70
CA ALA A 153 21.30 38.21 5.25
C ALA A 153 21.29 39.46 6.15
N VAL A 154 21.26 39.28 7.47
CA VAL A 154 21.30 40.39 8.44
C VAL A 154 22.59 41.18 8.30
N ASN A 155 23.73 40.50 8.11
CA ASN A 155 25.02 41.16 7.95
C ASN A 155 25.09 41.95 6.63
N ILE A 156 24.63 41.38 5.51
CA ILE A 156 24.56 42.06 4.21
C ILE A 156 23.73 43.35 4.35
N ILE A 157 22.51 43.27 4.89
CA ILE A 157 21.65 44.46 5.09
C ILE A 157 22.35 45.51 5.96
N THR A 158 22.99 45.06 7.05
CA THR A 158 23.66 45.95 8.01
C THR A 158 24.87 46.65 7.38
N ILE A 159 25.72 45.92 6.67
CA ILE A 159 26.91 46.46 5.98
C ILE A 159 26.47 47.34 4.82
N SER A 160 25.50 46.93 4.02
CA SER A 160 24.95 47.75 2.94
C SER A 160 24.43 49.09 3.48
N TYR A 161 23.70 49.12 4.60
CA TYR A 161 23.30 50.38 5.22
C TYR A 161 24.50 51.22 5.70
N ARG A 162 25.47 50.56 6.34
CA ARG A 162 26.65 51.21 6.94
C ARG A 162 27.57 51.84 5.89
N GLU A 163 27.81 51.16 4.78
CA GLU A 163 28.94 51.44 3.87
C GLU A 163 28.56 51.79 2.43
N SER A 164 27.36 51.46 1.93
CA SER A 164 27.03 51.57 0.49
C SER A 164 27.18 52.94 -0.16
N THR A 165 27.22 54.02 0.64
CA THR A 165 27.30 55.40 0.13
C THR A 165 28.56 56.13 0.61
N ILE A 166 29.53 55.43 1.19
CA ILE A 166 30.75 56.01 1.74
C ILE A 166 31.91 55.59 0.84
N HIS A 167 32.78 56.53 0.50
CA HIS A 167 33.97 56.21 -0.30
C HIS A 167 34.89 55.29 0.52
N PRO A 168 35.56 54.29 -0.08
CA PRO A 168 36.41 53.34 0.65
C PRO A 168 37.50 53.98 1.52
N ASP A 169 37.95 55.18 1.13
CA ASP A 169 39.01 55.93 1.82
C ASP A 169 38.48 56.86 2.92
N ASP A 170 37.16 57.02 3.05
CA ASP A 170 36.54 57.90 4.04
C ASP A 170 36.32 57.17 5.38
N ALA A 171 36.52 57.88 6.49
CA ALA A 171 36.24 57.35 7.82
C ALA A 171 34.72 57.21 8.06
N LEU A 172 34.30 56.08 8.64
CA LEU A 172 32.90 55.83 9.00
C LEU A 172 32.42 56.79 10.11
N PRO A 173 31.33 57.55 9.90
CA PRO A 173 30.76 58.40 10.93
C PRO A 173 30.25 57.58 12.13
N THR A 174 30.63 57.97 13.35
CA THR A 174 30.26 57.25 14.59
C THR A 174 28.74 57.10 14.76
N GLU A 175 27.97 58.11 14.36
CA GLU A 175 26.50 58.06 14.41
C GLU A 175 25.91 57.03 13.45
N ARG A 176 26.53 56.81 12.28
CA ARG A 176 26.09 55.79 11.33
C ARG A 176 26.38 54.38 11.85
N VAL A 177 27.49 54.19 12.56
CA VAL A 177 27.83 52.93 13.24
C VAL A 177 26.83 52.64 14.38
N LYS A 178 26.40 53.64 15.15
CA LYS A 178 25.35 53.46 16.16
C LYS A 178 24.01 53.08 15.51
N LYS A 179 23.60 53.79 14.46
CA LYS A 179 22.36 53.50 13.72
C LYS A 179 22.38 52.14 13.03
N SER A 180 23.53 51.66 12.55
CA SER A 180 23.62 50.34 11.94
C SER A 180 23.31 49.20 12.92
N ARG A 181 23.57 49.37 14.23
CA ARG A 181 23.16 48.40 15.26
C ARG A 181 21.63 48.31 15.39
N TYR A 182 20.93 49.43 15.23
CA TYR A 182 19.46 49.45 15.18
C TYR A 182 18.96 48.75 13.91
N VAL A 183 19.55 49.06 12.74
CA VAL A 183 19.23 48.38 11.48
C VAL A 183 19.44 46.87 11.58
N MET A 184 20.54 46.44 12.21
CA MET A 184 20.83 45.02 12.47
C MET A 184 19.75 44.36 13.34
N ALA A 185 19.30 45.01 14.41
CA ALA A 185 18.26 44.47 15.28
C ALA A 185 16.91 44.36 14.54
N VAL A 186 16.54 45.40 13.79
CA VAL A 186 15.29 45.41 13.00
C VAL A 186 15.33 44.37 11.89
N SER A 187 16.44 44.26 11.15
CA SER A 187 16.58 43.27 10.08
C SER A 187 16.58 41.85 10.64
N PHE A 188 17.20 41.61 11.79
CA PHE A 188 17.15 40.31 12.47
C PHE A 188 15.72 39.91 12.86
N VAL A 189 14.95 40.83 13.48
CA VAL A 189 13.54 40.58 13.81
C VAL A 189 12.70 40.32 12.56
N LEU A 190 12.92 41.09 11.49
CA LEU A 190 12.21 40.90 10.23
C LEU A 190 12.51 39.54 9.60
N VAL A 191 13.78 39.15 9.53
CA VAL A 191 14.21 37.84 9.00
C VAL A 191 13.62 36.70 9.84
N LEU A 192 13.64 36.81 11.18
CA LEU A 192 13.00 35.84 12.05
C LEU A 192 11.48 35.77 11.81
N GLY A 193 10.82 36.90 11.58
CA GLY A 193 9.39 36.94 11.24
C GLY A 193 9.06 36.21 9.94
N ILE A 194 9.91 36.37 8.91
CA ILE A 194 9.78 35.62 7.64
C ILE A 194 9.93 34.13 7.87
N ILE A 195 10.97 33.71 8.61
CA ILE A 195 11.24 32.30 8.90
C ILE A 195 10.10 31.69 9.71
N TYR A 196 9.62 32.40 10.73
CA TYR A 196 8.49 31.94 11.54
C TYR A 196 7.21 31.77 10.70
N SER A 197 6.93 32.70 9.78
CA SER A 197 5.78 32.60 8.88
C SER A 197 5.92 31.41 7.93
N GLY A 198 7.12 31.18 7.39
CA GLY A 198 7.41 30.01 6.58
C GLY A 198 7.29 28.69 7.35
N TYR A 199 7.76 28.66 8.61
CA TYR A 199 7.60 27.52 9.50
C TYR A 199 6.12 27.20 9.73
N LYS A 200 5.29 28.21 10.04
CA LYS A 200 3.84 28.03 10.20
C LYS A 200 3.16 27.50 8.94
N TRP A 201 3.56 28.01 7.77
CA TRP A 201 3.04 27.48 6.51
C TRP A 201 3.40 26.01 6.29
N TRP A 202 4.65 25.59 6.59
CA TRP A 202 5.04 24.18 6.49
C TRP A 202 4.35 23.29 7.52
N GLU A 203 4.12 23.78 8.74
CA GLU A 203 3.33 23.08 9.78
C GLU A 203 1.89 22.84 9.28
N ASP A 204 1.27 23.81 8.62
CA ASP A 204 -0.06 23.64 8.01
C ASP A 204 -0.06 22.59 6.89
N VAL A 205 1.00 22.55 6.06
CA VAL A 205 1.17 21.52 5.01
C VAL A 205 1.36 20.14 5.62
N GLU A 206 2.14 20.02 6.70
CA GLU A 206 2.35 18.76 7.43
C GLU A 206 1.05 18.26 8.06
N ASN A 207 0.30 19.14 8.73
CA ASN A 207 -1.00 18.80 9.29
C ASN A 207 -2.00 18.37 8.21
N LEU A 208 -2.06 19.10 7.10
CA LEU A 208 -2.91 18.72 5.97
C LEU A 208 -2.51 17.35 5.41
N TYR A 209 -1.22 17.05 5.28
CA TYR A 209 -0.78 15.74 4.83
C TYR A 209 -1.14 14.64 5.85
N ALA A 210 -0.95 14.89 7.14
CA ALA A 210 -1.31 13.98 8.22
C ALA A 210 -2.82 13.66 8.24
N ASP A 211 -3.67 14.68 8.06
CA ASP A 211 -5.13 14.55 7.99
C ASP A 211 -5.60 13.78 6.74
N ASN A 212 -4.76 13.73 5.69
CA ASN A 212 -5.04 13.04 4.43
C ASN A 212 -4.24 11.74 4.25
N LEU A 213 -3.64 11.21 5.32
CA LEU A 213 -3.11 9.84 5.27
C LEU A 213 -4.23 8.87 4.91
N PHE A 214 -3.90 7.87 4.10
CA PHE A 214 -4.85 6.87 3.65
C PHE A 214 -5.41 6.12 4.86
N GLN A 215 -6.73 6.06 4.90
CA GLN A 215 -7.49 5.25 5.86
C GLN A 215 -8.31 4.25 5.07
N SER A 216 -8.36 3.00 5.56
CA SER A 216 -9.21 1.99 4.95
C SER A 216 -10.67 2.35 5.08
N LEU A 217 -11.47 1.90 4.11
CA LEU A 217 -12.88 2.18 4.00
C LEU A 217 -13.68 1.93 5.29
N GLN A 218 -14.39 2.95 5.76
CA GLN A 218 -15.26 2.79 6.93
C GLN A 218 -16.42 1.86 6.63
N THR A 219 -16.48 0.77 7.40
CA THR A 219 -17.38 -0.35 7.16
C THR A 219 -17.91 -0.91 8.48
N GLU A 220 -19.19 -1.27 8.51
CA GLU A 220 -19.85 -2.03 9.57
C GLU A 220 -20.14 -3.45 9.10
N VAL A 221 -19.94 -4.44 9.99
CA VAL A 221 -20.26 -5.83 9.72
C VAL A 221 -21.18 -6.34 10.81
N GLU A 222 -22.32 -6.90 10.41
CA GLU A 222 -23.32 -7.48 11.29
C GLU A 222 -23.73 -8.88 10.82
N ILE A 223 -24.18 -9.72 11.75
CA ILE A 223 -24.79 -11.01 11.43
C ILE A 223 -26.26 -10.95 11.84
N VAL A 224 -27.13 -11.15 10.85
CA VAL A 224 -28.59 -11.13 11.04
C VAL A 224 -29.18 -12.48 10.65
N ASN A 225 -30.23 -12.90 11.37
CA ASN A 225 -30.99 -14.09 11.02
C ASN A 225 -32.21 -13.72 10.17
N ILE A 226 -32.27 -14.23 8.93
CA ILE A 226 -33.42 -14.07 8.04
C ILE A 226 -33.93 -15.45 7.67
N LYS A 227 -35.20 -15.74 8.01
CA LYS A 227 -35.85 -17.05 7.71
C LYS A 227 -35.02 -18.25 8.21
N ASN A 228 -34.50 -18.17 9.45
CA ASN A 228 -33.70 -19.21 10.09
C ASN A 228 -32.37 -19.51 9.37
N ARG A 229 -31.77 -18.46 8.77
CA ARG A 229 -30.49 -18.50 8.08
C ARG A 229 -29.68 -17.28 8.52
N ASP A 230 -28.47 -17.51 8.98
CA ASP A 230 -27.56 -16.44 9.38
C ASP A 230 -26.89 -15.84 8.14
N ILE A 231 -26.95 -14.52 8.03
CA ILE A 231 -26.45 -13.74 6.91
C ILE A 231 -25.47 -12.75 7.48
N LEU A 232 -24.28 -12.72 6.91
CA LEU A 232 -23.31 -11.68 7.18
C LEU A 232 -23.56 -10.53 6.23
N LYS A 233 -23.76 -9.36 6.81
CA LYS A 233 -24.05 -8.13 6.10
C LYS A 233 -22.92 -7.14 6.35
N VAL A 234 -22.35 -6.64 5.27
CA VAL A 234 -21.32 -5.61 5.24
C VAL A 234 -21.97 -4.33 4.74
N THR A 235 -21.94 -3.27 5.54
CA THR A 235 -22.44 -1.96 5.16
C THR A 235 -21.29 -0.99 5.08
N ILE A 236 -21.09 -0.38 3.91
CA ILE A 236 -20.12 0.71 3.78
C ILE A 236 -20.75 1.99 4.34
N THR A 237 -20.11 2.55 5.36
CA THR A 237 -20.61 3.71 6.13
C THR A 237 -19.77 4.97 5.92
N ASP A 238 -18.76 4.90 5.05
CA ASP A 238 -17.83 5.99 4.82
C ASP A 238 -18.53 7.28 4.34
N PRO A 239 -18.30 8.42 5.01
CA PRO A 239 -18.87 9.70 4.62
C PRO A 239 -18.56 10.08 3.16
N ALA A 240 -17.40 9.64 2.63
CA ALA A 240 -16.98 9.93 1.26
C ALA A 240 -17.97 9.39 0.21
N ILE A 241 -18.78 8.37 0.53
CA ILE A 241 -19.87 7.91 -0.33
C ILE A 241 -20.93 9.01 -0.50
N SER A 242 -21.40 9.57 0.62
CA SER A 242 -22.47 10.58 0.61
C SER A 242 -22.03 11.88 -0.09
N GLU A 243 -20.72 12.14 -0.12
CA GLU A 243 -20.10 13.26 -0.79
C GLU A 243 -19.78 12.98 -2.28
N GLY A 244 -20.05 11.76 -2.77
CA GLY A 244 -19.78 11.36 -4.14
C GLY A 244 -18.29 11.34 -4.50
N ARG A 245 -17.41 11.18 -3.50
CA ARG A 245 -15.95 11.18 -3.68
C ARG A 245 -15.35 9.79 -3.89
N MET A 246 -16.16 8.75 -3.75
CA MET A 246 -15.73 7.36 -3.93
C MET A 246 -16.11 6.84 -5.31
N PRO A 247 -15.15 6.28 -6.09
CA PRO A 247 -15.47 5.49 -7.28
C PRO A 247 -16.30 4.26 -6.90
N GLU A 248 -17.03 3.69 -7.84
CA GLU A 248 -17.78 2.45 -7.60
C GLU A 248 -16.86 1.25 -7.39
N ILE A 249 -17.33 0.28 -6.60
CA ILE A 249 -16.66 -1.03 -6.45
C ILE A 249 -17.08 -1.94 -7.60
N ILE A 250 -16.08 -2.50 -8.28
CA ILE A 250 -16.24 -3.39 -9.43
C ILE A 250 -15.85 -4.83 -9.12
N PRO A 251 -16.38 -5.81 -9.89
CA PRO A 251 -15.99 -7.21 -9.74
C PRO A 251 -14.54 -7.47 -10.13
N ASP A 252 -13.81 -8.17 -9.26
CA ASP A 252 -12.54 -8.82 -9.59
C ASP A 252 -12.81 -10.29 -9.93
N HIS A 253 -12.37 -10.73 -11.11
CA HIS A 253 -12.58 -12.09 -11.62
C HIS A 253 -14.01 -12.65 -11.42
N GLY A 254 -15.01 -11.77 -11.55
CA GLY A 254 -16.42 -12.10 -11.49
C GLY A 254 -17.08 -11.99 -10.11
N LYS A 255 -16.34 -11.60 -9.06
CA LYS A 255 -16.87 -11.40 -7.70
C LYS A 255 -16.63 -9.97 -7.25
N ILE A 256 -17.65 -9.32 -6.66
CA ILE A 256 -17.55 -7.91 -6.25
C ILE A 256 -16.74 -7.69 -4.97
N MET A 257 -16.56 -8.75 -4.18
CA MET A 257 -15.78 -8.76 -2.95
C MET A 257 -15.27 -10.17 -2.71
N HIS A 258 -14.00 -10.29 -2.36
CA HIS A 258 -13.44 -11.54 -1.82
C HIS A 258 -13.29 -11.39 -0.32
N MET A 259 -14.00 -12.22 0.44
CA MET A 259 -13.96 -12.18 1.89
C MET A 259 -13.34 -13.45 2.45
N TYR A 260 -12.28 -13.29 3.23
CA TYR A 260 -11.73 -14.35 4.06
C TYR A 260 -12.24 -14.22 5.48
N LEU A 261 -12.90 -15.27 5.98
CA LEU A 261 -13.28 -15.39 7.40
C LEU A 261 -12.36 -16.39 8.08
N ILE A 262 -11.57 -15.90 9.04
CA ILE A 262 -10.58 -16.69 9.75
C ILE A 262 -10.93 -16.66 11.24
N LYS A 263 -11.09 -17.83 11.85
CA LYS A 263 -11.35 -17.91 13.30
C LYS A 263 -10.09 -17.56 14.07
N ASP A 264 -10.21 -16.89 15.21
CA ASP A 264 -9.04 -16.43 16.00
C ASP A 264 -8.06 -17.54 16.40
N ASP A 265 -8.52 -18.78 16.54
CA ASP A 265 -7.68 -19.95 16.84
C ASP A 265 -7.13 -20.66 15.59
N LEU A 266 -7.29 -20.04 14.42
CA LEU A 266 -6.91 -20.54 13.09
C LEU A 266 -7.52 -21.90 12.73
N SER A 267 -8.55 -22.34 13.45
CA SER A 267 -9.16 -23.65 13.22
C SER A 267 -10.17 -23.67 12.07
N VAL A 268 -10.55 -22.49 11.57
CA VAL A 268 -11.48 -22.31 10.45
C VAL A 268 -10.94 -21.24 9.52
N LEU A 269 -11.01 -21.54 8.22
CA LEU A 269 -10.76 -20.61 7.13
C LEU A 269 -11.92 -20.74 6.14
N SER A 270 -12.57 -19.63 5.81
CA SER A 270 -13.57 -19.57 4.74
C SER A 270 -13.17 -18.51 3.73
N HIS A 271 -13.45 -18.78 2.46
CA HIS A 271 -13.37 -17.81 1.37
C HIS A 271 -14.76 -17.71 0.75
N ILE A 272 -15.40 -16.57 0.93
CA ILE A 272 -16.79 -16.34 0.55
C ILE A 272 -16.94 -15.02 -0.21
N HIS A 273 -18.01 -14.91 -0.98
CA HIS A 273 -18.20 -13.82 -1.93
C HIS A 273 -19.50 -13.06 -1.65
N PRO A 274 -19.46 -11.99 -0.83
CA PRO A 274 -20.60 -11.11 -0.65
C PRO A 274 -21.10 -10.50 -1.96
N SER A 275 -22.42 -10.46 -2.10
CA SER A 275 -23.09 -9.89 -3.25
C SER A 275 -23.73 -8.56 -2.88
N ARG A 276 -23.66 -7.57 -3.77
CA ARG A 276 -24.26 -6.25 -3.53
C ARG A 276 -25.78 -6.36 -3.48
N SER A 277 -26.39 -5.75 -2.46
CA SER A 277 -27.84 -5.74 -2.27
C SER A 277 -28.52 -4.90 -3.35
N ILE A 278 -29.65 -5.40 -3.84
CA ILE A 278 -30.49 -4.70 -4.84
C ILE A 278 -31.23 -3.52 -4.21
N GLU A 279 -31.48 -3.57 -2.90
CA GLU A 279 -32.25 -2.54 -2.18
C GLU A 279 -31.35 -1.38 -1.72
N ASN A 280 -30.07 -1.65 -1.48
CA ASN A 280 -29.09 -0.65 -1.08
C ASN A 280 -27.69 -0.99 -1.62
N ASN A 281 -27.18 -0.17 -2.53
CA ASN A 281 -25.89 -0.39 -3.19
C ASN A 281 -24.67 -0.32 -2.25
N ASN A 282 -24.82 0.18 -1.03
CA ASN A 282 -23.75 0.23 -0.02
C ASN A 282 -23.71 -1.02 0.87
N VAL A 283 -24.66 -1.93 0.67
CA VAL A 283 -24.81 -3.14 1.47
C VAL A 283 -24.39 -4.36 0.64
N PHE A 284 -23.58 -5.23 1.22
CA PHE A 284 -23.16 -6.49 0.64
C PHE A 284 -23.55 -7.62 1.59
N GLU A 285 -24.13 -8.67 1.03
CA GLU A 285 -24.73 -9.76 1.80
C GLU A 285 -24.20 -11.11 1.34
N VAL A 286 -23.90 -11.96 2.30
CA VAL A 286 -23.48 -13.35 2.08
C VAL A 286 -24.13 -14.26 3.10
N LEU A 287 -24.49 -15.48 2.67
CA LEU A 287 -24.98 -16.49 3.59
C LEU A 287 -23.80 -17.03 4.41
N MET A 288 -23.87 -16.95 5.75
CA MET A 288 -22.80 -17.44 6.61
C MET A 288 -22.45 -18.89 6.27
N PRO A 289 -21.16 -19.24 6.10
CA PRO A 289 -20.75 -20.62 5.89
C PRO A 289 -21.09 -21.47 7.13
N PRO A 290 -21.25 -22.80 7.00
CA PRO A 290 -21.53 -23.68 8.13
C PRO A 290 -20.26 -23.89 8.98
N VAL A 291 -19.89 -22.84 9.70
CA VAL A 291 -18.73 -22.76 10.60
C VAL A 291 -19.20 -22.66 12.06
N PRO A 292 -18.38 -23.07 13.04
CA PRO A 292 -18.73 -22.96 14.45
C PRO A 292 -18.88 -21.51 14.90
N ILE A 293 -19.65 -21.30 15.97
CA ILE A 293 -19.69 -20.03 16.69
C ILE A 293 -18.30 -19.64 17.23
N GLY A 294 -18.08 -18.35 17.39
CA GLY A 294 -16.83 -17.80 17.94
C GLY A 294 -16.43 -16.48 17.28
N ASN A 295 -15.21 -16.05 17.58
CA ASN A 295 -14.63 -14.83 17.04
C ASN A 295 -13.87 -15.10 15.75
N TYR A 296 -14.06 -14.20 14.80
CA TYR A 296 -13.47 -14.25 13.48
C TYR A 296 -12.86 -12.90 13.12
N SER A 297 -11.83 -12.96 12.29
CA SER A 297 -11.36 -11.83 11.51
C SER A 297 -11.83 -11.98 10.07
N ALA A 298 -12.50 -10.96 9.57
CA ALA A 298 -12.85 -10.77 8.17
C ALA A 298 -11.82 -9.90 7.48
N TYR A 299 -11.33 -10.36 6.34
CA TYR A 299 -10.54 -9.60 5.39
C TYR A 299 -11.34 -9.51 4.10
N MET A 300 -11.64 -8.30 3.66
CA MET A 300 -12.49 -8.03 2.51
C MET A 300 -11.69 -7.27 1.45
N ASP A 301 -11.38 -7.94 0.36
CA ASP A 301 -10.72 -7.32 -0.78
C ASP A 301 -11.75 -6.78 -1.76
N ILE A 302 -11.56 -5.51 -2.11
CA ILE A 302 -12.38 -4.79 -3.07
C ILE A 302 -11.50 -4.06 -4.08
N THR A 303 -12.06 -3.85 -5.26
CA THR A 303 -11.43 -3.07 -6.34
C THR A 303 -12.37 -1.97 -6.79
N TYR A 304 -11.84 -0.77 -6.94
CA TYR A 304 -12.56 0.41 -7.41
C TYR A 304 -12.48 0.56 -8.94
N GLU A 305 -13.43 1.28 -9.55
CA GLU A 305 -13.38 1.65 -10.98
C GLU A 305 -12.11 2.39 -11.39
N SER A 306 -11.46 3.07 -10.44
CA SER A 306 -10.15 3.70 -10.66
C SER A 306 -9.02 2.66 -10.84
N GLY A 307 -9.22 1.41 -10.47
CA GLY A 307 -8.20 0.37 -10.36
C GLY A 307 -7.49 0.35 -9.01
N LEU A 308 -7.85 1.25 -8.09
CA LEU A 308 -7.35 1.19 -6.72
C LEU A 308 -7.93 -0.07 -6.06
N THR A 309 -7.10 -0.77 -5.29
CA THR A 309 -7.52 -1.93 -4.50
C THR A 309 -7.28 -1.67 -3.02
N GLU A 310 -8.08 -2.27 -2.15
CA GLU A 310 -7.79 -2.28 -0.73
C GLU A 310 -8.33 -3.54 -0.05
N THR A 311 -7.73 -3.87 1.10
CA THR A 311 -8.19 -4.91 2.01
C THR A 311 -8.74 -4.26 3.27
N ILE A 312 -10.02 -4.47 3.53
CA ILE A 312 -10.70 -3.98 4.75
C ILE A 312 -10.68 -5.11 5.79
N GLN A 313 -10.19 -4.82 7.00
CA GLN A 313 -10.20 -5.76 8.12
C GLN A 313 -11.29 -5.43 9.15
N LYS A 314 -12.05 -6.43 9.58
CA LYS A 314 -13.02 -6.32 10.68
C LYS A 314 -13.01 -7.56 11.56
N THR A 315 -13.16 -7.38 12.87
CA THR A 315 -13.47 -8.47 13.79
C THR A 315 -14.97 -8.71 13.85
N ILE A 316 -15.37 -9.97 13.94
CA ILE A 316 -16.76 -10.43 13.94
C ILE A 316 -16.94 -11.40 15.09
N GLU A 317 -17.96 -11.19 15.90
CA GLU A 317 -18.41 -12.14 16.91
C GLU A 317 -19.62 -12.92 16.37
N TYR A 318 -19.43 -14.20 16.07
CA TYR A 318 -20.50 -15.06 15.58
C TYR A 318 -21.13 -15.85 16.73
N LEU A 319 -22.34 -15.42 17.12
CA LEU A 319 -23.11 -15.97 18.24
C LEU A 319 -24.25 -16.87 17.77
N SER A 320 -24.72 -17.75 18.66
CA SER A 320 -25.83 -18.67 18.38
C SER A 320 -27.21 -18.01 18.26
N GLN A 321 -27.32 -16.73 18.65
CA GLN A 321 -28.55 -15.95 18.62
C GLN A 321 -28.30 -14.63 17.88
N ALA A 322 -28.15 -14.72 16.56
CA ALA A 322 -28.15 -13.53 15.71
C ALA A 322 -29.50 -12.80 15.80
N GLU A 323 -29.49 -11.48 15.65
CA GLU A 323 -30.70 -10.68 15.69
C GLU A 323 -31.65 -11.09 14.55
N VAL A 324 -32.91 -11.38 14.89
CA VAL A 324 -33.90 -11.82 13.90
C VAL A 324 -34.43 -10.62 13.15
N ALA A 325 -34.03 -10.50 11.88
CA ALA A 325 -34.56 -9.50 10.98
C ALA A 325 -35.97 -9.89 10.52
N LYS A 326 -36.95 -9.03 10.79
CA LYS A 326 -38.37 -9.27 10.46
C LYS A 326 -38.63 -9.39 8.96
N ASN A 327 -37.85 -8.67 8.15
CA ASN A 327 -37.95 -8.60 6.70
C ASN A 327 -36.57 -8.81 6.08
N GLY A 328 -36.53 -9.31 4.84
CA GLY A 328 -35.30 -9.47 4.05
C GLY A 328 -35.34 -10.70 3.14
N LYS A 329 -34.46 -10.70 2.14
CA LYS A 329 -34.25 -11.85 1.25
C LYS A 329 -33.00 -12.59 1.69
N VAL A 330 -33.05 -13.92 1.67
CA VAL A 330 -31.85 -14.73 1.91
C VAL A 330 -31.03 -14.71 0.63
N PRO A 331 -29.76 -14.26 0.65
CA PRO A 331 -28.90 -14.29 -0.52
C PRO A 331 -28.67 -15.73 -0.98
N ILE A 332 -28.46 -15.91 -2.28
CA ILE A 332 -28.11 -17.20 -2.86
C ILE A 332 -26.63 -17.44 -2.55
N ARG A 333 -26.28 -18.61 -2.01
CA ARG A 333 -24.88 -18.98 -1.79
C ARG A 333 -24.16 -19.06 -3.12
N ASP A 334 -23.01 -18.41 -3.21
CA ASP A 334 -22.17 -18.48 -4.40
C ASP A 334 -21.60 -19.91 -4.52
N PRO A 335 -21.64 -20.56 -5.70
CA PRO A 335 -21.08 -21.89 -5.89
C PRO A 335 -19.58 -21.99 -5.61
N ASP A 336 -18.86 -20.86 -5.71
CA ASP A 336 -17.44 -20.77 -5.41
C ASP A 336 -17.17 -20.50 -3.91
N ASP A 337 -18.18 -20.29 -3.07
CA ASP A 337 -17.95 -20.17 -1.62
C ASP A 337 -17.36 -21.47 -1.05
N SER A 338 -16.25 -21.35 -0.33
CA SER A 338 -15.55 -22.50 0.24
C SER A 338 -15.16 -22.26 1.70
N TRP A 339 -15.07 -23.34 2.47
CA TRP A 339 -14.64 -23.29 3.87
C TRP A 339 -13.97 -24.60 4.28
N THR A 340 -13.06 -24.49 5.23
CA THR A 340 -12.33 -25.61 5.79
C THR A 340 -12.26 -25.51 7.30
N HIS A 341 -12.15 -26.68 7.92
CA HIS A 341 -11.92 -26.85 9.35
C HIS A 341 -10.54 -27.49 9.53
N ALA A 342 -9.91 -27.28 10.69
CA ALA A 342 -8.55 -27.74 11.00
C ALA A 342 -8.29 -29.22 10.68
N LYS A 343 -9.32 -30.08 10.70
CA LYS A 343 -9.25 -31.47 10.24
C LYS A 343 -9.54 -31.56 8.74
N MET A 344 -8.58 -31.14 7.93
CA MET A 344 -8.69 -31.31 6.48
C MET A 344 -8.63 -32.80 6.11
N GLN A 345 -9.59 -33.26 5.31
CA GLN A 345 -9.53 -34.59 4.72
C GLN A 345 -8.47 -34.67 3.61
N HIS A 346 -8.20 -33.56 2.93
CA HIS A 346 -7.18 -33.43 1.90
C HIS A 346 -5.88 -32.93 2.52
N LYS A 347 -4.74 -33.35 1.98
CA LYS A 347 -3.42 -32.93 2.47
C LYS A 347 -2.76 -32.03 1.44
N ILE A 348 -2.35 -30.84 1.88
CA ILE A 348 -1.52 -29.91 1.12
C ILE A 348 -0.15 -29.88 1.79
N ILE A 349 0.91 -30.12 1.03
CA ILE A 349 2.29 -30.09 1.49
C ILE A 349 3.00 -28.94 0.79
N TRP A 350 3.50 -27.97 1.57
CA TRP A 350 4.39 -26.94 1.05
C TRP A 350 5.79 -27.54 0.84
N LEU A 351 6.18 -27.65 -0.43
CA LEU A 351 7.48 -28.17 -0.85
C LEU A 351 8.58 -27.16 -0.53
N ASN A 352 9.76 -27.66 -0.20
CA ASN A 352 10.97 -26.85 0.01
C ASN A 352 10.83 -25.73 1.07
N ARG A 353 9.80 -25.82 1.94
CA ARG A 353 9.63 -24.87 3.03
C ARG A 353 10.86 -24.87 3.95
N LYS A 354 11.28 -23.69 4.39
CA LYS A 354 12.36 -23.53 5.36
C LYS A 354 11.77 -23.35 6.75
N ALA A 355 12.58 -23.62 7.77
CA ALA A 355 12.19 -23.34 9.15
C ALA A 355 12.12 -21.82 9.39
N GLU A 356 13.02 -21.07 8.75
CA GLU A 356 13.15 -19.62 8.83
C GLU A 356 13.50 -19.07 7.44
N TYR A 357 13.04 -17.85 7.18
CA TYR A 357 13.32 -17.09 5.96
C TYR A 357 14.00 -15.78 6.35
N LEU A 358 14.97 -15.33 5.55
CA LEU A 358 15.60 -14.03 5.72
C LEU A 358 14.72 -12.92 5.11
N SER A 359 14.91 -11.69 5.58
CA SER A 359 14.30 -10.53 4.93
C SER A 359 14.75 -10.44 3.47
N GLU A 360 13.82 -10.10 2.58
CA GLU A 360 14.02 -10.03 1.12
C GLU A 360 14.36 -11.35 0.42
N GLU A 361 14.28 -12.47 1.14
CA GLU A 361 14.42 -13.79 0.53
C GLU A 361 13.23 -14.12 -0.37
N GLU A 362 13.50 -14.70 -1.54
CA GLU A 362 12.46 -15.22 -2.42
C GLU A 362 11.83 -16.48 -1.81
N ILE A 363 10.52 -16.41 -1.55
CA ILE A 363 9.75 -17.52 -0.99
C ILE A 363 8.94 -18.19 -2.10
N ASN A 364 9.35 -19.39 -2.49
CA ASN A 364 8.60 -20.20 -3.44
C ASN A 364 7.46 -20.94 -2.75
N LEU A 365 6.22 -20.58 -3.12
CA LEU A 365 4.99 -21.21 -2.63
C LEU A 365 4.58 -22.38 -3.54
N GLU A 366 5.36 -23.46 -3.48
CA GLU A 366 5.09 -24.68 -4.23
C GLU A 366 4.33 -25.70 -3.38
N PHE A 367 3.18 -26.15 -3.85
CA PHE A 367 2.34 -27.07 -3.10
C PHE A 367 2.12 -28.39 -3.83
N GLN A 368 2.20 -29.49 -3.08
CA GLN A 368 1.77 -30.80 -3.54
C GLN A 368 0.48 -31.21 -2.81
N THR A 369 -0.54 -31.59 -3.56
CA THR A 369 -1.88 -31.89 -3.04
C THR A 369 -2.21 -33.38 -3.14
N PHE A 370 -2.86 -33.89 -2.11
CA PHE A 370 -3.29 -35.28 -2.02
C PHE A 370 -4.72 -35.37 -1.50
N ASN A 371 -5.45 -36.40 -1.94
CA ASN A 371 -6.73 -36.75 -1.33
C ASN A 371 -6.55 -37.41 0.05
N SER A 372 -7.66 -37.74 0.70
CA SER A 372 -7.70 -38.42 2.00
C SER A 372 -7.01 -39.78 2.04
N LYS A 373 -6.72 -40.38 0.89
CA LYS A 373 -5.98 -41.65 0.74
C LYS A 373 -4.51 -41.43 0.37
N MET A 374 -4.00 -40.20 0.48
CA MET A 374 -2.63 -39.83 0.10
C MET A 374 -2.28 -40.08 -1.38
N VAL A 375 -3.29 -40.06 -2.25
CA VAL A 375 -3.10 -40.19 -3.71
C VAL A 375 -3.09 -38.80 -4.34
N SER A 376 -2.14 -38.57 -5.26
CA SER A 376 -2.07 -37.35 -6.06
C SER A 376 -3.42 -37.09 -6.73
N THR A 377 -3.92 -35.86 -6.58
CA THR A 377 -5.25 -35.48 -7.04
C THR A 377 -5.14 -34.48 -8.16
N LYS A 378 -5.94 -34.67 -9.21
CA LYS A 378 -6.08 -33.68 -10.27
C LYS A 378 -6.83 -32.48 -9.69
N LEU A 379 -6.22 -31.31 -9.74
CA LEU A 379 -6.84 -30.06 -9.33
C LEU A 379 -7.79 -29.58 -10.43
N GLU A 380 -8.89 -28.96 -10.00
CA GLU A 380 -9.81 -28.23 -10.85
C GLU A 380 -9.63 -26.73 -10.59
N PRO A 381 -9.86 -25.87 -11.61
CA PRO A 381 -9.80 -24.43 -11.40
C PRO A 381 -10.80 -23.98 -10.33
N TYR A 382 -10.39 -23.03 -9.48
CA TYR A 382 -11.23 -22.38 -8.49
C TYR A 382 -11.38 -20.91 -8.87
N ILE A 383 -12.63 -20.43 -9.03
CA ILE A 383 -12.95 -19.09 -9.55
C ILE A 383 -12.20 -18.84 -10.88
N GLN A 384 -12.29 -19.83 -11.79
CA GLN A 384 -11.66 -19.79 -13.12
C GLN A 384 -10.13 -19.65 -13.13
N MET A 385 -9.46 -19.86 -12.00
CA MET A 385 -8.01 -19.75 -11.86
C MET A 385 -7.37 -21.03 -11.30
N GLY A 386 -6.03 -21.10 -11.37
CA GLY A 386 -5.26 -22.21 -10.80
C GLY A 386 -5.30 -22.31 -9.27
N GLY A 387 -5.83 -21.29 -8.59
CA GLY A 387 -6.01 -21.25 -7.14
C GLY A 387 -6.26 -19.83 -6.62
N HIS A 388 -6.56 -19.73 -5.33
CA HIS A 388 -6.52 -18.50 -4.52
C HIS A 388 -5.84 -18.85 -3.21
N GLY A 389 -5.10 -17.92 -2.64
CA GLY A 389 -4.38 -18.11 -1.40
C GLY A 389 -4.44 -16.87 -0.52
N ALA A 390 -4.45 -17.11 0.79
CA ALA A 390 -4.23 -16.06 1.78
C ALA A 390 -3.04 -16.45 2.66
N LEU A 391 -2.16 -15.48 2.95
CA LEU A 391 -1.11 -15.60 3.95
C LEU A 391 -1.46 -14.67 5.10
N ILE A 392 -1.45 -15.21 6.31
CA ILE A 392 -1.82 -14.49 7.52
C ILE A 392 -0.76 -14.73 8.60
N SER A 393 -0.41 -13.68 9.35
CA SER A 393 0.39 -13.85 10.57
C SER A 393 -0.44 -14.45 11.71
N PRO A 394 0.14 -15.27 12.61
CA PRO A 394 -0.56 -15.76 13.79
C PRO A 394 -1.17 -14.65 14.66
N GLU A 395 -0.58 -13.45 14.64
CA GLU A 395 -1.03 -12.28 15.37
C GLU A 395 -2.12 -11.47 14.64
N ASN A 396 -2.56 -11.92 13.45
CA ASN A 396 -3.65 -11.31 12.67
C ASN A 396 -3.39 -9.84 12.26
N ASN A 397 -2.10 -9.46 12.19
CA ASN A 397 -1.63 -8.12 11.83
C ASN A 397 -1.00 -8.05 10.42
N VAL A 398 -0.84 -9.19 9.75
CA VAL A 398 -0.40 -9.27 8.35
C VAL A 398 -1.42 -10.12 7.59
N PHE A 399 -1.84 -9.63 6.42
CA PHE A 399 -2.70 -10.37 5.51
C PHE A 399 -2.33 -10.08 4.06
N ILE A 400 -2.14 -11.14 3.28
CA ILE A 400 -1.87 -11.07 1.84
C ILE A 400 -2.83 -12.02 1.14
N HIS A 401 -3.66 -11.49 0.25
CA HIS A 401 -4.38 -12.28 -0.74
C HIS A 401 -3.56 -12.38 -2.02
N PHE A 402 -3.46 -13.58 -2.59
CA PHE A 402 -2.68 -13.83 -3.78
C PHE A 402 -3.28 -14.92 -4.66
N HIS A 403 -2.88 -14.86 -5.92
CA HIS A 403 -3.25 -15.75 -7.00
C HIS A 403 -1.99 -16.40 -7.59
N PRO A 404 -2.12 -17.41 -8.47
CA PRO A 404 -0.98 -17.94 -9.22
C PRO A 404 -0.21 -16.88 -10.03
N ILE A 405 -0.86 -15.76 -10.36
CA ILE A 405 -0.22 -14.65 -11.06
C ILE A 405 0.35 -13.56 -10.14
N GLY A 406 0.37 -13.80 -8.82
CA GLY A 406 0.88 -12.86 -7.81
C GLY A 406 -0.22 -12.15 -7.01
N THR A 407 0.05 -10.94 -6.55
CA THR A 407 -0.80 -10.16 -5.61
C THR A 407 -1.62 -9.06 -6.28
N ILE A 408 -1.55 -8.96 -7.61
CA ILE A 408 -2.32 -7.94 -8.34
C ILE A 408 -3.82 -8.29 -8.41
N SER A 409 -4.65 -7.25 -8.50
CA SER A 409 -6.05 -7.39 -8.93
C SER A 409 -6.13 -7.51 -10.45
N MET A 410 -6.91 -8.46 -10.93
CA MET A 410 -7.12 -8.68 -12.36
C MET A 410 -8.07 -7.62 -12.92
N ALA A 411 -9.06 -7.17 -12.14
CA ALA A 411 -9.90 -6.03 -12.49
C ALA A 411 -9.07 -4.76 -12.67
N SER A 412 -8.16 -4.48 -11.74
CA SER A 412 -7.22 -3.35 -11.88
C SER A 412 -6.37 -3.50 -13.14
N GLN A 413 -5.80 -4.68 -13.39
CA GLN A 413 -5.04 -4.93 -14.61
C GLN A 413 -5.86 -4.78 -15.90
N GLN A 414 -7.15 -5.12 -15.90
CA GLN A 414 -8.05 -5.00 -17.05
C GLN A 414 -8.49 -3.56 -17.34
N ILE A 415 -8.50 -2.69 -16.33
CA ILE A 415 -8.82 -1.26 -16.51
C ILE A 415 -7.77 -0.55 -17.37
N PHE A 416 -6.51 -1.00 -17.29
CA PHE A 416 -5.36 -0.38 -17.96
C PHE A 416 -4.93 -1.12 -19.23
#